data_AF-A0A7X6XVI1-F1
#
_entry.id   AF-A0A7X6XVI1-F1
#
_cell.length_a   1.000
_cell.length_b   1.000
_cell.length_c   1.000
_cell.angle_alpha   90.00
_cell.angle_beta   90.00
_cell.angle_gamma   90.00
#
_symmetry.space_group_name_H-M   'P 1'
#
loop_
_entity.id
_entity.type
_entity.pdbx_description
1 polymer ?
#
loop_
_entity_poly.entity_id
_entity_poly.type
_entity_poly.pdbx_seq_one_letter_code
_entity_poly.pdbx_strand_id
1 'polypeptide(L)'
;YETKPIAKALEEYPDLPKVAYVYQLQSQGLLHDTYVYGVDVKRIIPTILFPTEVMDGAIVSGNCVSACDKNTTYVHLNNPVIERLYARHGKDINFVGAIITNENVTLADKERSSDFTAKLAEYMGLEGAIITEEGFGNPDTDLIMNCKKLEQKGIKTVLLTDEYAGRDGASQSLADADPKADAVVTAGNANEVVVLPPMKKIIGKVDVAGIIAGGSQKSLREDGSLEIELQAITGSTSEIGFTLMSAATY
;
A
#
# COMPACT_ATOMS: atom_id res chain seq x y z
N TYR A 1 -18.09 11.21 -3.88
CA TYR A 1 -18.17 9.88 -4.52
C TYR A 1 -19.34 9.12 -3.91
N GLU A 2 -19.91 8.15 -4.62
CA GLU A 2 -20.98 7.29 -4.10
C GLU A 2 -20.66 5.84 -4.46
N THR A 3 -20.72 4.92 -3.49
CA THR A 3 -20.78 3.48 -3.78
C THR A 3 -22.16 2.97 -3.42
N LYS A 4 -22.83 2.34 -4.37
CA LYS A 4 -24.15 1.75 -4.14
C LYS A 4 -24.02 0.47 -3.30
N PRO A 5 -25.09 0.05 -2.59
CA PRO A 5 -25.14 -1.28 -2.00
C PRO A 5 -24.76 -2.37 -3.02
N ILE A 6 -24.02 -3.39 -2.59
CA ILE A 6 -23.36 -4.35 -3.49
C ILE A 6 -24.28 -4.94 -4.56
N ALA A 7 -25.51 -5.34 -4.20
CA ALA A 7 -26.47 -5.88 -5.17
C ALA A 7 -26.78 -4.91 -6.33
N LYS A 8 -26.85 -3.60 -6.05
CA LYS A 8 -27.06 -2.58 -7.07
C LYS A 8 -25.78 -2.23 -7.82
N ALA A 9 -24.63 -2.20 -7.13
CA ALA A 9 -23.34 -1.91 -7.74
C ALA A 9 -22.96 -2.97 -8.79
N LEU A 10 -23.23 -4.24 -8.51
CA LEU A 10 -22.95 -5.36 -9.43
C LEU A 10 -23.73 -5.26 -10.74
N GLU A 11 -24.94 -4.70 -10.72
CA GLU A 11 -25.82 -4.59 -11.88
C GLU A 11 -25.68 -3.25 -12.63
N GLU A 12 -24.91 -2.29 -12.09
CA GLU A 12 -24.90 -0.92 -12.61
C GLU A 12 -24.28 -0.81 -14.01
N TYR A 13 -23.19 -1.53 -14.25
CA TYR A 13 -22.49 -1.58 -15.53
C TYR A 13 -22.22 -3.05 -15.89
N PRO A 14 -23.22 -3.78 -16.41
CA PRO A 14 -23.13 -5.23 -16.60
C PRO A 14 -22.11 -5.65 -17.66
N ASP A 15 -21.79 -4.76 -18.60
CA ASP A 15 -20.83 -5.01 -19.68
C ASP A 15 -19.38 -4.64 -19.31
N LEU A 16 -19.15 -4.08 -18.11
CA LEU A 16 -17.81 -3.72 -17.63
C LEU A 16 -17.31 -4.73 -16.59
N PRO A 17 -16.00 -5.02 -16.54
CA PRO A 17 -15.44 -5.94 -15.57
C PRO A 17 -15.66 -5.41 -14.15
N LYS A 18 -16.13 -6.29 -13.26
CA LYS A 18 -16.33 -5.99 -11.84
C LYS A 18 -14.98 -5.95 -11.13
N VAL A 19 -14.59 -4.77 -10.66
CA VAL A 19 -13.28 -4.52 -10.03
C VAL A 19 -13.47 -4.04 -8.60
N ALA A 20 -12.64 -4.53 -7.68
CA ALA A 20 -12.55 -4.00 -6.32
C ALA A 20 -11.10 -3.64 -5.97
N TYR A 21 -10.96 -2.92 -4.85
CA TYR A 21 -9.67 -2.61 -4.26
C TYR A 21 -9.41 -3.56 -3.09
N VAL A 22 -8.38 -4.38 -3.16
CA VAL A 22 -7.86 -5.14 -2.02
C VAL A 22 -6.83 -4.27 -1.31
N TYR A 23 -7.27 -3.65 -0.23
CA TYR A 23 -6.48 -2.69 0.54
C TYR A 23 -5.86 -3.39 1.75
N GLN A 24 -4.59 -3.78 1.64
CA GLN A 24 -3.87 -4.32 2.77
C GLN A 24 -3.50 -3.19 3.73
N LEU A 25 -3.63 -3.47 5.03
CA LEU A 25 -3.40 -2.51 6.09
C LEU A 25 -2.36 -3.09 7.05
N GLN A 26 -1.34 -2.28 7.31
CA GLN A 26 -0.22 -2.64 8.16
C GLN A 26 -0.68 -3.07 9.56
N SER A 27 -0.21 -4.23 10.00
CA SER A 27 -0.60 -4.84 11.28
C SER A 27 0.50 -5.71 11.90
N GLN A 28 1.74 -5.23 11.81
CA GLN A 28 2.95 -5.93 12.27
C GLN A 28 3.44 -5.53 13.67
N GLY A 29 2.62 -4.83 14.44
CA GLY A 29 2.84 -4.62 15.87
C GLY A 29 2.96 -3.16 16.29
N LEU A 30 3.60 -2.95 17.44
CA LEU A 30 3.59 -1.67 18.13
C LEU A 30 4.18 -0.55 17.26
N LEU A 31 3.41 0.52 17.06
CA LEU A 31 3.73 1.65 16.17
C LEU A 31 3.80 1.31 14.67
N HIS A 32 3.24 0.17 14.29
CA HIS A 32 2.99 -0.23 12.90
C HIS A 32 1.51 -0.48 12.65
N ASP A 33 0.70 -0.72 13.68
CA ASP A 33 -0.69 -1.12 13.48
C ASP A 33 -1.58 0.04 12.99
N THR A 34 -2.28 -0.20 11.89
CA THR A 34 -3.40 0.60 11.41
C THR A 34 -4.70 0.21 12.12
N TYR A 35 -5.62 1.15 12.25
CA TYR A 35 -6.91 0.97 12.92
C TYR A 35 -8.05 1.17 11.95
N VAL A 36 -9.07 0.32 12.04
CA VAL A 36 -10.32 0.42 11.29
C VAL A 36 -11.47 0.58 12.28
N TYR A 37 -12.21 1.69 12.21
CA TYR A 37 -13.26 2.04 13.18
C TYR A 37 -12.79 1.96 14.64
N GLY A 38 -11.54 2.35 14.89
CA GLY A 38 -10.91 2.29 16.22
C GLY A 38 -10.52 0.88 16.68
N VAL A 39 -10.73 -0.15 15.85
CA VAL A 39 -10.26 -1.51 16.11
C VAL A 39 -8.94 -1.72 15.39
N ASP A 40 -7.95 -2.18 16.15
CA ASP A 40 -6.65 -2.59 15.63
C ASP A 40 -6.81 -3.69 14.57
N VAL A 41 -6.27 -3.45 13.36
CA VAL A 41 -6.41 -4.33 12.20
C VAL A 41 -5.90 -5.74 12.46
N LYS A 42 -4.91 -5.93 13.35
CA LYS A 42 -4.43 -7.29 13.66
C LYS A 42 -5.49 -8.19 14.30
N ARG A 43 -6.59 -7.60 14.79
CA ARG A 43 -7.70 -8.28 15.47
C ARG A 43 -8.92 -8.52 14.59
N ILE A 44 -8.91 -8.04 13.34
CA ILE A 44 -10.02 -8.24 12.41
C ILE A 44 -9.71 -9.36 11.43
N ILE A 45 -10.78 -9.97 10.91
CA ILE A 45 -10.73 -10.74 9.66
C ILE A 45 -10.93 -9.77 8.49
N PRO A 46 -10.43 -10.08 7.28
CA PRO A 46 -10.69 -9.26 6.11
C PRO A 46 -12.19 -9.01 5.93
N THR A 47 -12.55 -7.79 5.55
CA THR A 47 -13.95 -7.35 5.44
C THR A 47 -14.13 -6.39 4.28
N ILE A 48 -15.38 -6.21 3.87
CA ILE A 48 -15.76 -5.28 2.82
C ILE A 48 -16.07 -3.92 3.44
N LEU A 49 -15.59 -2.86 2.80
CA LEU A 49 -15.97 -1.47 3.08
C LEU A 49 -16.51 -0.83 1.80
N PHE A 50 -17.39 0.15 1.95
CA PHE A 50 -17.54 1.18 0.94
C PHE A 50 -16.24 1.98 0.86
N PRO A 51 -15.69 2.21 -0.34
CA PRO A 51 -14.51 3.04 -0.52
C PRO A 51 -14.65 4.47 0.06
N THR A 52 -15.87 5.01 0.16
CA THR A 52 -16.12 6.30 0.82
C THR A 52 -15.89 6.26 2.33
N GLU A 53 -16.03 5.12 3.00
CA GLU A 53 -15.75 5.01 4.44
C GLU A 53 -14.29 5.37 4.74
N VAL A 54 -13.37 5.03 3.84
CA VAL A 54 -11.96 5.42 3.95
C VAL A 54 -11.80 6.94 3.92
N MET A 55 -12.56 7.62 3.05
CA MET A 55 -12.56 9.10 2.94
C MET A 55 -13.21 9.77 4.16
N ASP A 56 -14.13 9.08 4.83
CA ASP A 56 -14.80 9.54 6.06
C ASP A 56 -13.99 9.24 7.33
N GLY A 57 -12.80 8.62 7.20
CA GLY A 57 -11.89 8.36 8.31
C GLY A 57 -12.10 7.04 9.01
N ALA A 58 -12.67 6.03 8.33
CA ALA A 58 -12.75 4.67 8.86
C ALA A 58 -11.36 4.10 9.16
N ILE A 59 -10.32 4.52 8.43
CA ILE A 59 -8.94 4.05 8.59
C ILE A 59 -8.07 5.14 9.21
N VAL A 60 -7.39 4.81 10.31
CA VAL A 60 -6.46 5.69 11.03
C VAL A 60 -5.13 4.97 11.18
N SER A 61 -4.05 5.64 10.77
CA SER A 61 -2.70 5.08 10.83
C SER A 61 -2.11 5.27 12.22
N GLY A 62 -1.55 4.20 12.79
CA GLY A 62 -0.72 4.24 14.00
C GLY A 62 0.78 4.24 13.67
N ASN A 63 1.14 4.40 12.40
CA ASN A 63 2.39 3.85 11.87
C ASN A 63 3.52 4.87 11.94
N CYS A 64 4.73 4.44 12.32
CA CYS A 64 5.87 5.36 12.41
C CYS A 64 7.26 4.78 12.06
N VAL A 65 7.37 3.54 11.57
CA VAL A 65 8.67 2.89 11.31
C VAL A 65 8.73 2.26 9.91
N SER A 66 9.88 2.46 9.25
CA SER A 66 10.10 2.71 7.82
C SER A 66 9.21 3.83 7.32
N ALA A 67 9.76 5.02 7.09
CA ALA A 67 8.92 6.20 6.89
C ALA A 67 8.31 6.24 5.49
N CYS A 68 9.05 5.79 4.48
CA CYS A 68 8.74 5.97 3.06
C CYS A 68 7.47 5.26 2.59
N ASP A 69 7.24 4.06 3.10
CA ASP A 69 6.20 3.09 2.71
C ASP A 69 5.04 3.10 3.71
N LYS A 70 4.78 4.25 4.34
CA LYS A 70 3.72 4.39 5.34
C LYS A 70 2.71 5.42 4.94
N ASN A 71 1.46 5.01 5.07
CA ASN A 71 0.31 5.83 4.78
C ASN A 71 -0.12 6.49 6.08
N THR A 72 0.07 7.81 6.19
CA THR A 72 -0.49 8.55 7.32
C THR A 72 -2.02 8.56 7.26
N THR A 73 -2.70 8.90 8.35
CA THR A 73 -4.17 9.09 8.34
C THR A 73 -4.62 10.05 7.26
N TYR A 74 -3.85 11.11 7.00
CA TYR A 74 -4.14 12.03 5.89
C TYR A 74 -4.09 11.33 4.53
N VAL A 75 -3.11 10.46 4.32
CA VAL A 75 -2.93 9.70 3.08
C VAL A 75 -4.06 8.67 2.90
N HIS A 76 -4.48 7.97 3.96
CA HIS A 76 -5.67 7.10 3.90
C HIS A 76 -6.93 7.89 3.51
N LEU A 77 -7.21 9.02 4.16
CA LEU A 77 -8.36 9.88 3.86
C LEU A 77 -8.36 10.39 2.41
N ASN A 78 -7.18 10.56 1.82
CA ASN A 78 -6.97 11.05 0.46
C ASN A 78 -6.39 9.95 -0.45
N ASN A 79 -6.82 8.70 -0.27
CA ASN A 79 -6.27 7.57 -1.00
C ASN A 79 -6.47 7.73 -2.53
N PRO A 80 -5.38 7.86 -3.30
CA PRO A 80 -5.47 8.16 -4.73
C PRO A 80 -5.89 6.94 -5.55
N VAL A 81 -5.69 5.71 -5.07
CA VAL A 81 -6.21 4.50 -5.73
C VAL A 81 -7.73 4.53 -5.74
N ILE A 82 -8.36 4.89 -4.61
CA ILE A 82 -9.82 5.03 -4.52
C ILE A 82 -10.31 6.13 -5.47
N GLU A 83 -9.68 7.31 -5.46
CA GLU A 83 -10.04 8.41 -6.37
C GLU A 83 -9.95 7.98 -7.84
N ARG A 84 -8.87 7.29 -8.23
CA ARG A 84 -8.66 6.83 -9.61
C ARG A 84 -9.62 5.73 -10.01
N LEU A 85 -9.94 4.79 -9.13
CA LEU A 85 -10.95 3.76 -9.38
C LEU A 85 -12.33 4.38 -9.61
N TYR A 86 -12.73 5.38 -8.82
CA TYR A 86 -13.96 6.13 -9.10
C TYR A 86 -13.90 6.91 -10.41
N ALA A 87 -12.75 7.49 -10.77
CA ALA A 87 -12.60 8.21 -12.03
C ALA A 87 -12.75 7.30 -13.27
N ARG A 88 -12.53 5.99 -13.10
CA ARG A 88 -12.62 4.95 -14.13
C ARG A 88 -13.92 4.13 -14.08
N HIS A 89 -14.62 4.16 -12.94
CA HIS A 89 -15.94 3.56 -12.76
C HIS A 89 -16.94 4.03 -13.85
N GLY A 90 -17.63 3.07 -14.49
CA GLY A 90 -18.59 3.33 -15.56
C GLY A 90 -17.98 3.70 -16.92
N LYS A 91 -16.63 3.70 -17.05
CA LYS A 91 -15.93 3.96 -18.31
C LYS A 91 -15.31 2.69 -18.88
N ASP A 92 -14.49 2.02 -18.07
CA ASP A 92 -13.81 0.78 -18.46
C ASP A 92 -13.79 -0.27 -17.34
N ILE A 93 -14.20 0.10 -16.13
CA ILE A 93 -14.41 -0.82 -15.01
C ILE A 93 -15.73 -0.53 -14.31
N ASN A 94 -16.32 -1.56 -13.71
CA ASN A 94 -17.34 -1.41 -12.68
C ASN A 94 -16.67 -1.52 -11.31
N PHE A 95 -16.26 -0.40 -10.72
CA PHE A 95 -15.73 -0.37 -9.35
C PHE A 95 -16.83 -0.64 -8.31
N VAL A 96 -16.80 -1.80 -7.64
CA VAL A 96 -17.91 -2.29 -6.79
C VAL A 96 -17.64 -2.26 -5.29
N GLY A 97 -16.43 -1.95 -4.84
CA GLY A 97 -16.13 -1.81 -3.42
C GLY A 97 -14.65 -1.98 -3.07
N ALA A 98 -14.36 -2.02 -1.76
CA ALA A 98 -13.03 -2.33 -1.24
C ALA A 98 -13.09 -3.51 -0.27
N ILE A 99 -12.09 -4.39 -0.33
CA ILE A 99 -11.82 -5.43 0.67
C ILE A 99 -10.60 -4.96 1.46
N ILE A 100 -10.75 -4.70 2.75
CA ILE A 100 -9.60 -4.47 3.62
C ILE A 100 -9.09 -5.80 4.16
N THR A 101 -7.77 -5.96 4.26
CA THR A 101 -7.12 -7.12 4.86
C THR A 101 -5.95 -6.70 5.75
N ASN A 102 -5.55 -7.58 6.65
CA ASN A 102 -4.41 -7.36 7.54
C ASN A 102 -3.11 -7.90 6.93
N GLU A 103 -1.97 -7.45 7.46
CA GLU A 103 -0.60 -7.85 7.09
C GLU A 103 0.10 -8.45 8.31
N ASN A 104 -0.54 -9.42 8.95
CA ASN A 104 -0.03 -10.00 10.20
C ASN A 104 1.34 -10.70 10.00
N VAL A 105 2.12 -10.76 11.07
CA VAL A 105 3.50 -11.27 11.02
C VAL A 105 3.58 -12.76 10.68
N THR A 106 2.68 -13.59 11.24
CA THR A 106 2.83 -15.05 11.14
C THR A 106 2.26 -15.60 9.84
N LEU A 107 2.96 -16.55 9.22
CA LEU A 107 2.52 -17.20 7.98
C LEU A 107 1.08 -17.75 8.07
N ALA A 108 0.71 -18.36 9.20
CA ALA A 108 -0.63 -18.90 9.40
C ALA A 108 -1.72 -17.81 9.41
N ASP A 109 -1.40 -16.60 9.87
CA ASP A 109 -2.33 -15.47 9.78
C ASP A 109 -2.40 -14.93 8.36
N LYS A 110 -1.28 -14.84 7.64
CA LYS A 110 -1.25 -14.45 6.21
C LYS A 110 -2.09 -15.41 5.35
N GLU A 111 -1.96 -16.71 5.58
CA GLU A 111 -2.76 -17.75 4.92
C GLU A 111 -4.25 -17.56 5.18
N ARG A 112 -4.63 -17.38 6.45
CA ARG A 112 -6.02 -17.16 6.86
C ARG A 112 -6.61 -15.91 6.21
N SER A 113 -5.89 -14.80 6.26
CA SER A 113 -6.38 -13.53 5.75
C SER A 113 -6.50 -13.55 4.24
N SER A 114 -5.47 -14.01 3.53
CA SER A 114 -5.53 -14.11 2.06
C SER A 114 -6.56 -15.15 1.56
N ASP A 115 -6.79 -16.26 2.28
CA ASP A 115 -7.90 -17.18 1.98
C ASP A 115 -9.26 -16.49 2.12
N PHE A 116 -9.44 -15.69 3.17
CA PHE A 116 -10.68 -14.98 3.41
C PHE A 116 -10.90 -13.86 2.39
N THR A 117 -9.85 -13.11 2.03
CA THR A 117 -9.87 -12.12 0.95
C THR A 117 -10.26 -12.75 -0.38
N ALA A 118 -9.64 -13.87 -0.75
CA ALA A 118 -9.96 -14.58 -1.99
C ALA A 118 -11.41 -15.11 -2.00
N LYS A 119 -11.91 -15.59 -0.86
CA LYS A 119 -13.33 -15.96 -0.70
C LYS A 119 -14.25 -14.74 -0.85
N LEU A 120 -13.93 -13.60 -0.24
CA LEU A 120 -14.75 -12.38 -0.36
C LEU A 120 -14.78 -11.87 -1.81
N ALA A 121 -13.65 -11.89 -2.49
CA ALA A 121 -13.55 -11.50 -3.90
C ALA A 121 -14.41 -12.40 -4.81
N GLU A 122 -14.38 -13.71 -4.60
CA GLU A 122 -15.27 -14.66 -5.30
C GLU A 122 -16.74 -14.45 -4.93
N TYR A 123 -17.04 -14.21 -3.65
CA TYR A 123 -18.40 -13.92 -3.17
C TYR A 123 -18.98 -12.66 -3.80
N MET A 124 -18.15 -11.64 -4.02
CA MET A 124 -18.51 -10.41 -4.73
C MET A 124 -18.56 -10.60 -6.25
N GLY A 125 -18.15 -11.75 -6.79
CA GLY A 125 -18.12 -12.02 -8.23
C GLY A 125 -17.13 -11.13 -8.98
N LEU A 126 -15.99 -10.80 -8.36
CA LEU A 126 -14.99 -9.92 -8.99
C LEU A 126 -14.33 -10.59 -10.20
N GLU A 127 -13.99 -9.77 -11.18
CA GLU A 127 -13.22 -10.15 -12.37
C GLU A 127 -11.82 -9.52 -12.33
N GLY A 128 -11.64 -8.45 -11.56
CA GLY A 128 -10.34 -7.87 -11.29
C GLY A 128 -10.20 -7.26 -9.89
N ALA A 129 -8.96 -7.11 -9.44
CA ALA A 129 -8.60 -6.47 -8.19
C ALA A 129 -7.32 -5.64 -8.34
N ILE A 130 -7.33 -4.42 -7.81
CA ILE A 130 -6.10 -3.67 -7.52
C ILE A 130 -5.69 -4.04 -6.11
N ILE A 131 -4.41 -4.37 -5.87
CA ILE A 131 -3.90 -4.73 -4.55
C ILE A 131 -2.79 -3.75 -4.19
N THR A 132 -2.88 -3.10 -3.03
CA THR A 132 -1.77 -2.33 -2.46
C THR A 132 -1.34 -2.97 -1.17
N GLU A 133 -0.05 -3.01 -0.90
CA GLU A 133 0.49 -3.30 0.44
C GLU A 133 0.78 -2.02 1.24
N GLU A 134 1.19 -2.20 2.49
CA GLU A 134 1.79 -1.12 3.28
C GLU A 134 3.01 -1.58 4.09
N GLY A 135 4.20 -1.32 3.57
CA GLY A 135 5.49 -1.74 4.08
C GLY A 135 6.14 -2.82 3.22
N PHE A 136 7.36 -3.18 3.64
CA PHE A 136 8.25 -3.99 2.83
C PHE A 136 8.77 -5.23 3.57
N GLY A 137 9.24 -6.20 2.82
CA GLY A 137 9.84 -7.44 3.30
C GLY A 137 8.80 -8.46 3.74
N ASN A 138 8.27 -8.31 4.95
CA ASN A 138 7.24 -9.24 5.44
C ASN A 138 5.87 -9.04 4.75
N PRO A 139 5.34 -7.80 4.57
CA PRO A 139 4.13 -7.55 3.78
C PRO A 139 4.17 -8.09 2.35
N ASP A 140 5.33 -8.14 1.70
CA ASP A 140 5.48 -8.66 0.34
C ASP A 140 4.89 -10.07 0.19
N THR A 141 5.02 -10.90 1.24
CA THR A 141 4.40 -12.23 1.27
C THR A 141 2.87 -12.16 1.30
N ASP A 142 2.27 -11.20 2.00
CA ASP A 142 0.81 -10.98 1.96
C ASP A 142 0.35 -10.53 0.57
N LEU A 143 1.07 -9.58 -0.03
CA LEU A 143 0.80 -9.07 -1.37
C LEU A 143 0.79 -10.19 -2.41
N ILE A 144 1.88 -10.97 -2.46
CA ILE A 144 2.03 -12.09 -3.40
C ILE A 144 1.01 -13.20 -3.10
N MET A 145 0.71 -13.49 -1.83
CA MET A 145 -0.27 -14.51 -1.48
C MET A 145 -1.69 -14.11 -1.88
N ASN A 146 -2.09 -12.85 -1.68
CA ASN A 146 -3.37 -12.33 -2.16
C ASN A 146 -3.45 -12.39 -3.70
N CYS A 147 -2.40 -11.93 -4.40
CA CYS A 147 -2.30 -12.03 -5.86
C CYS A 147 -2.52 -13.46 -6.36
N LYS A 148 -1.74 -14.40 -5.84
CA LYS A 148 -1.75 -15.81 -6.24
C LYS A 148 -3.13 -16.45 -6.07
N LYS A 149 -3.77 -16.24 -4.91
CA LYS A 149 -5.06 -16.84 -4.59
C LYS A 149 -6.19 -16.24 -5.42
N LEU A 150 -6.15 -14.94 -5.72
CA LEU A 150 -7.12 -14.29 -6.61
C LEU A 150 -6.95 -14.76 -8.06
N GLU A 151 -5.72 -14.78 -8.59
CA GLU A 151 -5.43 -15.26 -9.95
C GLU A 151 -5.76 -16.76 -10.12
N GLN A 152 -5.62 -17.58 -9.07
CA GLN A 152 -6.06 -18.98 -9.08
C GLN A 152 -7.58 -19.13 -9.19
N LYS A 153 -8.35 -18.12 -8.79
CA LYS A 153 -9.81 -18.05 -8.96
C LYS A 153 -10.23 -17.37 -10.26
N GLY A 154 -9.28 -17.00 -11.12
CA GLY A 154 -9.55 -16.30 -12.37
C GLY A 154 -9.83 -14.80 -12.22
N ILE A 155 -9.53 -14.22 -11.06
CA ILE A 155 -9.68 -12.79 -10.78
C ILE A 155 -8.34 -12.11 -11.11
N LYS A 156 -8.36 -11.16 -12.05
CA LYS A 156 -7.14 -10.49 -12.51
C LYS A 156 -6.59 -9.49 -11.52
N THR A 157 -5.29 -9.51 -11.27
CA THR A 157 -4.68 -8.64 -10.26
C THR A 157 -3.68 -7.66 -10.83
N VAL A 158 -3.68 -6.44 -10.31
CA VAL A 158 -2.60 -5.47 -10.49
C VAL A 158 -2.10 -5.09 -9.11
N LEU A 159 -0.79 -5.21 -8.90
CA LEU A 159 -0.14 -4.93 -7.63
C LEU A 159 0.48 -3.54 -7.67
N LEU A 160 0.31 -2.78 -6.59
CA LEU A 160 1.02 -1.54 -6.32
C LEU A 160 1.86 -1.76 -5.06
N THR A 161 3.15 -1.49 -5.17
CA THR A 161 4.18 -1.73 -4.15
C THR A 161 5.30 -0.70 -4.29
N ASP A 162 6.28 -0.68 -3.39
CA ASP A 162 7.56 -0.03 -3.59
C ASP A 162 8.69 -1.07 -3.79
N GLU A 163 9.94 -0.61 -3.84
CA GLU A 163 11.07 -1.50 -4.07
C GLU A 163 12.17 -1.25 -3.05
N TYR A 164 12.77 -2.33 -2.57
CA TYR A 164 13.98 -2.32 -1.75
C TYR A 164 15.14 -2.95 -2.51
N ALA A 165 15.47 -2.34 -3.65
CA ALA A 165 16.41 -2.87 -4.64
C ALA A 165 17.87 -2.43 -4.41
N GLY A 166 18.20 -1.88 -3.24
CA GLY A 166 19.52 -1.32 -2.95
C GLY A 166 19.77 0.01 -3.68
N ARG A 167 20.83 0.73 -3.29
CA ARG A 167 21.08 2.11 -3.77
C ARG A 167 21.29 2.24 -5.27
N ASP A 168 21.78 1.18 -5.90
CA ASP A 168 22.00 1.08 -7.35
C ASP A 168 20.82 0.46 -8.10
N GLY A 169 19.77 0.04 -7.39
CA GLY A 169 18.58 -0.61 -7.96
C GLY A 169 18.84 -2.00 -8.53
N ALA A 170 19.96 -2.65 -8.18
CA ALA A 170 20.36 -3.92 -8.78
C ALA A 170 20.00 -5.15 -7.92
N SER A 171 19.52 -4.96 -6.70
CA SER A 171 19.09 -6.06 -5.82
C SER A 171 17.68 -6.52 -6.16
N GLN A 172 17.31 -7.70 -5.66
CA GLN A 172 15.94 -8.17 -5.77
C GLN A 172 15.00 -7.20 -5.04
N SER A 173 14.02 -6.63 -5.77
CA SER A 173 13.16 -5.55 -5.27
C SER A 173 12.22 -5.96 -4.13
N LEU A 174 11.63 -7.16 -4.24
CA LEU A 174 10.64 -7.69 -3.28
C LEU A 174 11.17 -8.96 -2.63
N ALA A 175 10.83 -9.20 -1.36
CA ALA A 175 11.22 -10.39 -0.62
C ALA A 175 10.51 -11.66 -1.09
N ASP A 176 9.32 -11.54 -1.69
CA ASP A 176 8.56 -12.64 -2.28
C ASP A 176 8.17 -12.31 -3.73
N ALA A 177 8.00 -13.35 -4.55
CA ALA A 177 7.60 -13.23 -5.95
C ALA A 177 6.92 -14.51 -6.45
N ASP A 178 5.92 -14.37 -7.32
CA ASP A 178 5.28 -15.49 -8.00
C ASP A 178 5.02 -15.12 -9.47
N PRO A 179 5.18 -16.05 -10.44
CA PRO A 179 4.90 -15.77 -11.85
C PRO A 179 3.47 -15.28 -12.17
N LYS A 180 2.52 -15.45 -11.23
CA LYS A 180 1.17 -14.89 -11.33
C LYS A 180 1.10 -13.38 -11.08
N ALA A 181 2.10 -12.81 -10.41
CA ALA A 181 2.25 -11.36 -10.23
C ALA A 181 2.90 -10.75 -11.49
N ASP A 182 2.20 -10.81 -12.62
CA ASP A 182 2.69 -10.36 -13.93
C ASP A 182 2.34 -8.90 -14.25
N ALA A 183 1.57 -8.23 -13.40
CA ALA A 183 1.23 -6.81 -13.47
C ALA A 183 1.54 -6.11 -12.14
N VAL A 184 2.73 -5.53 -12.03
CA VAL A 184 3.23 -4.85 -10.82
C VAL A 184 3.63 -3.42 -11.16
N VAL A 185 3.19 -2.47 -10.35
CA VAL A 185 3.50 -1.05 -10.46
C VAL A 185 4.27 -0.64 -9.21
N THR A 186 5.47 -0.10 -9.41
CA THR A 186 6.33 0.38 -8.33
C THR A 186 6.08 1.87 -8.06
N ALA A 187 6.05 2.25 -6.79
CA ALA A 187 6.07 3.63 -6.31
C ALA A 187 7.50 4.20 -6.22
N GLY A 188 8.52 3.39 -6.50
CA GLY A 188 9.94 3.74 -6.57
C GLY A 188 10.81 2.98 -5.54
N ASN A 189 12.13 3.17 -5.64
CA ASN A 189 13.10 2.46 -4.82
C ASN A 189 13.39 3.20 -3.50
N ALA A 190 13.02 2.60 -2.37
CA ALA A 190 13.23 3.16 -1.03
C ALA A 190 14.71 3.37 -0.68
N ASN A 191 15.62 2.63 -1.32
CA ASN A 191 17.06 2.76 -1.08
C ASN A 191 17.74 3.85 -1.91
N GLU A 192 17.02 4.57 -2.78
CA GLU A 192 17.61 5.66 -3.54
C GLU A 192 18.09 6.78 -2.61
N VAL A 193 19.33 7.25 -2.81
CA VAL A 193 19.95 8.29 -1.97
C VAL A 193 19.63 9.67 -2.52
N VAL A 194 19.12 10.53 -1.65
CA VAL A 194 18.88 11.95 -1.93
C VAL A 194 19.74 12.84 -1.04
N VAL A 195 20.05 14.03 -1.53
CA VAL A 195 20.76 15.07 -0.77
C VAL A 195 19.80 16.24 -0.55
N LEU A 196 19.31 16.39 0.68
CA LEU A 196 18.53 17.55 1.09
C LEU A 196 19.48 18.71 1.44
N PRO A 197 19.24 19.94 0.94
CA PRO A 197 20.08 21.09 1.27
C PRO A 197 19.96 21.46 2.76
N PRO A 198 20.89 22.28 3.29
CA PRO A 198 20.80 22.76 4.67
C PRO A 198 19.47 23.45 4.95
N MET A 199 18.77 22.98 5.99
CA MET A 199 17.43 23.44 6.31
C MET A 199 17.46 24.79 7.04
N LYS A 200 16.68 25.77 6.55
CA LYS A 200 16.51 27.08 7.21
C LYS A 200 15.87 26.99 8.59
N LYS A 201 15.08 25.94 8.83
CA LYS A 201 14.37 25.68 10.08
C LYS A 201 14.40 24.18 10.36
N ILE A 202 14.81 23.82 11.58
CA ILE A 202 14.83 22.45 12.08
C ILE A 202 13.78 22.32 13.17
N ILE A 203 12.92 21.31 13.06
CA ILE A 203 11.96 20.94 14.11
C ILE A 203 12.37 19.55 14.60
N GLY A 204 12.66 19.43 15.89
CA GLY A 204 13.20 18.20 16.47
C GLY A 204 14.73 18.17 16.46
N LYS A 205 15.29 16.97 16.34
CA LYS A 205 16.72 16.68 16.49
C LYS A 205 17.30 16.22 15.16
N VAL A 206 18.25 16.95 14.59
CA VAL A 206 18.80 16.66 13.24
C VAL A 206 19.75 15.45 13.23
N ASP A 207 20.43 15.19 14.34
CA ASP A 207 21.35 14.08 14.53
C ASP A 207 20.66 12.71 14.44
N VAL A 208 19.34 12.65 14.61
CA VAL A 208 18.57 11.40 14.44
C VAL A 208 18.63 10.87 13.00
N ALA A 209 18.89 11.73 12.02
CA ALA A 209 19.12 11.32 10.63
C ALA A 209 20.26 10.29 10.53
N GLY A 210 21.18 10.26 11.50
CA GLY A 210 22.28 9.32 11.52
C GLY A 210 21.96 7.91 12.03
N ILE A 211 20.76 7.70 12.57
CA ILE A 211 20.37 6.43 13.23
C ILE A 211 19.02 5.87 12.78
N ILE A 212 18.18 6.65 12.10
CA ILE A 212 16.92 6.16 11.53
C ILE A 212 17.17 5.25 10.33
N ALA A 213 16.17 4.44 9.97
CA ALA A 213 16.18 3.68 8.72
C ALA A 213 16.35 4.63 7.52
N GLY A 214 17.15 4.23 6.53
CA GLY A 214 17.62 5.07 5.44
C GLY A 214 18.75 6.05 5.78
N GLY A 215 19.13 6.13 7.07
CA GLY A 215 20.22 6.96 7.56
C GLY A 215 21.53 6.20 7.78
N SER A 216 22.58 6.95 8.03
CA SER A 216 23.92 6.49 8.42
C SER A 216 24.64 7.54 9.26
N GLN A 217 25.70 7.18 9.97
CA GLN A 217 26.52 8.15 10.74
C GLN A 217 27.05 9.34 9.93
N LYS A 218 27.05 9.24 8.59
CA LYS A 218 27.49 10.29 7.65
C LYS A 218 26.35 11.11 7.04
N SER A 219 25.11 10.89 7.48
CA SER A 219 23.94 11.53 6.86
C SER A 219 23.97 13.04 7.02
N LEU A 220 24.28 13.54 8.22
CA LEU A 220 24.50 14.96 8.45
C LEU A 220 25.91 15.33 8.01
N ARG A 221 26.01 16.10 6.93
CA ARG A 221 27.28 16.61 6.40
C ARG A 221 27.73 17.86 7.15
N GLU A 222 29.03 18.18 7.02
CA GLU A 222 29.64 19.36 7.68
C GLU A 222 29.02 20.69 7.24
N ASP A 223 28.51 20.77 6.01
CA ASP A 223 27.81 21.94 5.48
C ASP A 223 26.35 22.06 5.94
N GLY A 224 25.87 21.10 6.74
CA GLY A 224 24.50 21.01 7.24
C GLY A 224 23.50 20.38 6.29
N SER A 225 23.92 19.88 5.12
CA SER A 225 23.06 19.08 4.22
C SER A 225 22.86 17.66 4.75
N LEU A 226 21.78 17.00 4.30
CA LEU A 226 21.45 15.62 4.68
C LEU A 226 21.54 14.70 3.46
N GLU A 227 22.43 13.71 3.51
CA GLU A 227 22.47 12.59 2.56
C GLU A 227 21.80 11.37 3.19
N ILE A 228 20.62 11.00 2.70
CA ILE A 228 19.79 9.92 3.26
C ILE A 228 19.13 9.14 2.13
N GLU A 229 18.75 7.90 2.38
CA GLU A 229 17.88 7.14 1.49
C GLU A 229 16.44 7.67 1.59
N LEU A 230 15.65 7.50 0.52
CA LEU A 230 14.22 7.82 0.51
C LEU A 230 13.49 7.15 1.68
N GLN A 231 13.94 5.99 2.13
CA GLN A 231 13.43 5.29 3.30
C GLN A 231 13.23 6.17 4.55
N ALA A 232 14.04 7.22 4.70
CA ALA A 232 13.97 8.17 5.81
C ALA A 232 12.88 9.26 5.67
N ILE A 233 12.23 9.38 4.51
CA ILE A 233 11.28 10.45 4.19
C ILE A 233 9.86 9.89 4.21
N THR A 234 9.00 10.41 5.08
CA THR A 234 7.63 9.89 5.23
C THR A 234 6.83 9.94 3.92
N GLY A 235 6.30 8.78 3.51
CA GLY A 235 5.45 8.64 2.34
C GLY A 235 6.16 8.81 1.00
N SER A 236 7.50 8.87 0.95
CA SER A 236 8.20 9.10 -0.31
C SER A 236 7.99 8.00 -1.34
N THR A 237 7.83 6.74 -0.89
CA THR A 237 7.55 5.56 -1.72
C THR A 237 6.20 4.91 -1.37
N SER A 238 5.25 5.69 -0.84
CA SER A 238 3.92 5.18 -0.44
C SER A 238 3.31 4.28 -1.51
N GLU A 239 3.00 3.02 -1.16
CA GLU A 239 2.55 2.01 -2.12
C GLU A 239 1.11 2.23 -2.61
N ILE A 240 0.43 3.25 -2.11
CA ILE A 240 -0.82 3.71 -2.74
C ILE A 240 -0.57 4.80 -3.79
N GLY A 241 0.69 5.19 -4.03
CA GLY A 241 1.06 6.21 -5.02
C GLY A 241 0.85 7.65 -4.54
N PHE A 242 0.83 7.90 -3.23
CA PHE A 242 0.76 9.25 -2.66
C PHE A 242 2.14 9.91 -2.64
N THR A 243 2.78 10.03 -3.80
CA THR A 243 4.15 10.53 -3.94
C THR A 243 4.26 11.52 -5.10
N LEU A 244 5.38 12.25 -5.17
CA LEU A 244 5.72 13.10 -6.32
C LEU A 244 6.66 12.40 -7.30
N MET A 245 6.99 11.13 -7.06
CA MET A 245 7.87 10.38 -7.93
C MET A 245 7.14 9.99 -9.21
N SER A 246 7.87 10.01 -10.31
CA SER A 246 7.36 9.63 -11.62
C SER A 246 8.46 8.97 -12.43
N ALA A 247 8.14 7.91 -13.15
CA ALA A 247 9.03 7.35 -14.16
C ALA A 247 8.80 8.07 -15.50
N ALA A 248 9.89 8.41 -16.19
CA ALA A 248 9.86 8.87 -17.57
C ALA A 248 10.63 7.86 -18.44
N THR A 249 9.96 7.31 -19.44
CA THR A 249 10.61 6.54 -20.50
C THR A 249 11.10 7.51 -21.57
N TYR A 250 12.40 7.49 -21.87
CA TYR A 250 13.02 8.25 -22.96
C TYR A 250 13.30 7.36 -24.16
#